data_AF-A0A9W8ANM6-F1
#
_entry.id   AF-A0A9W8ANM6-F1
#
_cell.length_a   1.000
_cell.length_b   1.000
_cell.length_c   1.000
_cell.angle_alpha   90.00
_cell.angle_beta   90.00
_cell.angle_gamma   90.00
#
_symmetry.space_group_name_H-M   'P 1'
#
loop_
_entity.id
_entity.type
_entity.pdbx_description
1 polymer ?
#
loop_
_entity_poly.entity_id
_entity_poly.type
_entity_poly.pdbx_seq_one_letter_code
_entity_poly.pdbx_strand_id
1 'polypeptide(L)'
;MLCQYHGIITLGLMLFLDLLLFFLDTYLWYVVWNTVFSVLYSFKLGISIWSPWRNIFSRLPKRVYAKMLATADMEIKYKPKVLCSQIWNAVVISMYREHLLSVEHVQKLLYQQLPSEEDGKRILTAPHFFVSQEDTSIDTEFYPPDSEAERRISFFAQSLATVMPEPIPVENMPTFTVLTPHYSEKILLSLREIIRENDKLTRVTMLEYLKALHPVEWDNFVKDTKILAEENTSVYGGPNQSLALSQTEGDKSESKARTDDLPFYSIGFKSAAPEFTLRTRIWASLRSQTLYRTISGFMNYAKAIKLLYRVESPEMVHVLGGNGSEKLEKELERMARRKFKFLVSMQRFTKFNKEEREAVDFLLRTYPDLQIAYLEEVPSEEEGELPRVFSCLIDGHSEVGPEGKLKPYYRIELPGNPILGD
;
A
#
# COMPACT_ATOMS: atom_id res chain seq x y z
N MET A 1 -35.12 65.10 -24.07
CA MET A 1 -35.20 64.62 -22.67
C MET A 1 -34.67 63.20 -22.52
N LEU A 2 -35.15 62.20 -23.28
CA LEU A 2 -34.66 60.81 -23.18
C LEU A 2 -33.18 60.60 -23.56
N CYS A 3 -32.64 61.34 -24.54
CA CYS A 3 -31.23 61.18 -24.95
C CYS A 3 -30.21 61.59 -23.87
N GLN A 4 -30.56 62.45 -22.91
CA GLN A 4 -29.66 62.87 -21.84
C GLN A 4 -29.46 61.79 -20.77
N TYR A 5 -30.45 60.91 -20.59
CA TYR A 5 -30.42 59.82 -19.60
C TYR A 5 -30.02 58.47 -20.22
N HIS A 6 -29.72 58.44 -21.51
CA HIS A 6 -29.40 57.21 -22.24
C HIS A 6 -28.27 56.40 -21.58
N GLY A 7 -27.17 57.07 -21.18
CA GLY A 7 -26.03 56.40 -20.53
C GLY A 7 -26.35 55.79 -19.15
N ILE A 8 -27.27 56.40 -18.39
CA ILE A 8 -27.69 55.89 -17.07
C ILE A 8 -28.62 54.68 -17.26
N ILE A 9 -29.52 54.76 -18.24
CA ILE A 9 -30.46 53.67 -18.55
C ILE A 9 -29.69 52.45 -19.08
N THR A 10 -28.71 52.64 -19.97
CA THR A 10 -27.89 51.53 -20.50
C THR A 10 -27.03 50.89 -19.42
N LEU A 11 -26.43 51.68 -18.52
CA LEU A 11 -25.66 51.15 -17.39
C LEU A 11 -26.55 50.36 -16.42
N GLY A 12 -27.76 50.85 -16.14
CA GLY A 12 -28.74 50.12 -15.33
C GLY A 12 -29.16 48.79 -15.96
N LEU A 13 -29.40 48.77 -17.28
CA LEU A 13 -29.73 47.55 -18.02
C LEU A 13 -28.56 46.56 -18.08
N MET A 14 -27.32 47.05 -18.24
CA MET A 14 -26.12 46.22 -18.22
C MET A 14 -25.92 45.56 -16.86
N LEU A 15 -26.02 46.33 -15.76
CA LEU A 15 -25.91 45.77 -14.41
C LEU A 15 -27.04 44.78 -14.09
N PHE A 16 -28.26 45.06 -14.53
CA PHE A 16 -29.38 44.15 -14.35
C PHE A 16 -29.22 42.84 -15.13
N LEU A 17 -28.74 42.93 -16.37
CA LEU A 17 -28.47 41.76 -17.20
C LEU A 17 -27.31 40.93 -16.64
N ASP A 18 -26.24 41.57 -16.14
CA ASP A 18 -25.13 40.90 -15.47
C ASP A 18 -25.59 40.17 -14.19
N LEU A 19 -26.45 40.81 -13.38
CA LEU A 19 -27.07 40.18 -12.22
C LEU A 19 -27.93 38.96 -12.60
N LEU A 20 -28.72 39.07 -13.67
CA LEU A 20 -29.51 37.95 -14.18
C LEU A 20 -28.62 36.80 -14.66
N LEU A 21 -27.54 37.09 -15.39
CA LEU A 21 -26.57 36.09 -15.83
C LEU A 21 -25.87 35.42 -14.65
N PHE A 22 -25.54 36.18 -13.60
CA PHE A 22 -24.96 35.64 -12.37
C PHE A 22 -25.89 34.64 -11.66
N PHE A 23 -27.21 34.92 -11.60
CA PHE A 23 -28.18 33.98 -11.04
C PHE A 23 -28.50 32.81 -11.98
N LEU A 24 -28.33 32.98 -13.29
CA LEU A 24 -28.56 31.95 -14.29
C LEU A 24 -27.35 31.02 -14.49
N ASP A 25 -26.17 31.37 -13.96
CA ASP A 25 -25.01 30.48 -13.94
C ASP A 25 -25.26 29.28 -13.00
N THR A 26 -25.92 28.28 -13.55
CA THR A 26 -26.27 27.04 -12.86
C THR A 26 -25.04 26.29 -12.37
N TYR A 27 -23.87 26.45 -13.03
CA TYR A 27 -22.65 25.78 -12.61
C TYR A 27 -22.07 26.43 -11.36
N LEU A 28 -22.02 27.76 -11.30
CA LEU A 28 -21.60 28.49 -10.09
C LEU A 28 -22.50 28.12 -8.90
N TRP A 29 -23.82 28.17 -9.08
CA TRP A 29 -24.75 27.79 -8.00
C TRP A 29 -24.66 26.32 -7.61
N TYR A 30 -24.44 25.41 -8.57
CA TYR A 30 -24.17 24.01 -8.26
C TYR A 30 -22.93 23.85 -7.38
N VAL A 31 -21.82 24.52 -7.71
CA VAL A 31 -20.58 24.48 -6.92
C VAL A 31 -20.80 25.07 -5.52
N VAL A 32 -21.47 26.22 -5.43
CA VAL A 32 -21.80 26.87 -4.14
C VAL A 32 -22.66 25.94 -3.27
N TRP A 33 -23.73 25.38 -3.80
CA TRP A 33 -24.56 24.46 -3.03
C TRP A 33 -23.83 23.18 -2.65
N ASN A 34 -23.04 22.60 -3.55
CA ASN A 34 -22.23 21.42 -3.26
C ASN A 34 -21.22 21.68 -2.13
N THR A 35 -20.56 22.85 -2.12
CA THR A 35 -19.66 23.24 -1.03
C THR A 35 -20.40 23.45 0.29
N VAL A 36 -21.55 24.13 0.28
CA VAL A 36 -22.39 24.33 1.48
C VAL A 36 -22.85 22.98 2.05
N PHE A 37 -23.38 22.09 1.22
CA PHE A 37 -23.83 20.76 1.67
C PHE A 37 -22.66 19.91 2.17
N SER A 38 -21.50 19.97 1.52
CA SER A 38 -20.30 19.24 1.95
C SER A 38 -19.80 19.73 3.33
N VAL A 39 -19.81 21.04 3.57
CA VAL A 39 -19.43 21.63 4.86
C VAL A 39 -20.41 21.22 5.95
N LEU A 40 -21.73 21.33 5.69
CA LEU A 40 -22.76 20.93 6.65
C LEU A 40 -22.68 19.42 6.97
N TYR A 41 -22.44 18.59 5.95
CA TYR A 41 -22.30 17.16 6.14
C TYR A 41 -21.03 16.79 6.91
N SER A 42 -19.92 17.50 6.68
CA SER A 42 -18.67 17.36 7.44
C SER A 42 -18.89 17.62 8.94
N PHE A 43 -19.64 18.67 9.28
CA PHE A 43 -20.02 18.95 10.66
C PHE A 43 -20.92 17.85 11.25
N LYS A 44 -21.87 17.31 10.49
CA LYS A 44 -22.70 16.16 10.92
C LYS A 44 -21.86 14.91 11.22
N LEU A 45 -20.80 14.68 10.44
CA LEU A 45 -19.87 13.58 10.65
C LEU A 45 -18.91 13.78 11.83
N GLY A 46 -18.99 14.93 12.52
CA GLY A 46 -18.13 15.26 13.66
C GLY A 46 -16.73 15.75 13.27
N ILE A 47 -16.50 16.03 11.98
CA ILE A 47 -15.27 16.67 11.51
C ILE A 47 -15.46 18.17 11.68
N SER A 48 -14.81 18.74 12.69
CA SER A 48 -14.79 20.19 12.88
C SER A 48 -13.62 20.78 12.10
N ILE A 49 -13.93 21.68 11.16
CA ILE A 49 -12.95 22.47 10.40
C ILE A 49 -12.04 23.28 11.34
N TRP A 50 -12.51 23.58 12.56
CA TRP A 50 -11.83 24.39 13.56
C TRP A 50 -11.02 23.56 14.57
N SER A 51 -11.09 22.23 14.53
CA SER A 51 -10.27 21.40 15.41
C SER A 51 -8.82 21.39 14.92
N PRO A 52 -7.85 21.79 15.77
CA PRO A 52 -6.45 21.70 15.40
C PRO A 52 -6.10 20.26 15.02
N TRP A 53 -5.42 20.09 13.89
CA TRP A 53 -4.98 18.79 13.38
C TRP A 53 -4.19 17.99 14.42
N ARG A 54 -3.39 18.67 15.23
CA ARG A 54 -2.61 18.06 16.32
C ARG A 54 -3.48 17.31 17.34
N ASN A 55 -4.68 17.82 17.64
CA ASN A 55 -5.64 17.17 18.55
C ASN A 55 -6.25 15.88 17.96
N ILE A 56 -6.25 15.73 16.63
CA ILE A 56 -6.69 14.49 15.97
C ILE A 56 -5.66 13.38 16.25
N PHE A 57 -4.37 13.71 16.18
CA PHE A 57 -3.28 12.77 16.39
C PHE A 57 -3.08 12.39 17.86
N SER A 58 -3.16 13.32 18.82
CA SER A 58 -3.03 13.00 20.26
C SER A 58 -4.13 12.03 20.74
N ARG A 59 -5.34 12.15 20.17
CA ARG A 59 -6.48 11.26 20.48
C ARG A 59 -6.49 9.97 19.65
N LEU A 60 -5.60 9.82 18.67
CA LEU A 60 -5.60 8.69 17.75
C LEU A 60 -5.48 7.34 18.47
N PRO A 61 -4.59 7.12 19.45
CA PRO A 61 -4.50 5.83 20.13
C PRO A 61 -5.79 5.42 20.84
N LYS A 62 -6.49 6.40 21.45
CA LYS A 62 -7.79 6.18 22.11
C LYS A 62 -8.86 5.82 21.07
N ARG A 63 -8.85 6.46 19.91
CA ARG A 63 -9.80 6.19 18.80
C ARG A 63 -9.57 4.83 18.16
N VAL A 64 -8.32 4.43 17.94
CA VAL A 64 -7.96 3.07 17.46
C VAL A 64 -8.54 2.03 18.40
N TYR A 65 -8.30 2.17 19.71
CA TYR A 65 -8.83 1.23 20.70
C TYR A 65 -10.36 1.19 20.73
N ALA A 66 -11.04 2.35 20.70
CA ALA A 66 -12.49 2.40 20.83
C ALA A 66 -13.25 2.00 19.56
N LYS A 67 -12.70 2.26 18.37
CA LYS A 67 -13.43 2.12 17.10
C LYS A 67 -12.98 0.97 16.21
N MET A 68 -11.76 0.45 16.39
CA MET A 68 -11.26 -0.66 15.56
C MET A 68 -11.32 -2.01 16.26
N LEU A 69 -11.29 -2.04 17.60
CA LEU A 69 -11.21 -3.28 18.38
C LEU A 69 -12.55 -3.60 19.02
N ALA A 70 -13.02 -4.83 18.83
CA ALA A 70 -14.23 -5.36 19.46
C ALA A 70 -14.03 -5.69 20.96
N THR A 71 -13.69 -4.67 21.75
CA THR A 71 -13.30 -4.82 23.18
C THR A 71 -14.42 -5.30 24.10
N ALA A 72 -15.69 -5.22 23.66
CA ALA A 72 -16.85 -5.73 24.39
C ALA A 72 -16.84 -7.25 24.49
N ASP A 73 -16.39 -7.93 23.43
CA ASP A 73 -16.42 -9.39 23.28
C ASP A 73 -15.07 -10.05 23.61
N MET A 74 -14.07 -9.25 24.04
CA MET A 74 -12.76 -9.78 24.44
C MET A 74 -12.82 -10.41 25.83
N GLU A 75 -12.51 -11.71 25.92
CA GLU A 75 -12.45 -12.45 27.19
C GLU A 75 -11.29 -11.97 28.10
N ILE A 76 -10.13 -11.65 27.51
CA ILE A 76 -8.95 -11.14 28.22
C ILE A 76 -8.69 -9.69 27.83
N LYS A 77 -8.87 -8.78 28.79
CA LYS A 77 -8.66 -7.33 28.59
C LYS A 77 -7.20 -6.93 28.86
N TYR A 78 -6.38 -6.88 27.81
CA TYR A 78 -5.07 -6.25 27.89
C TYR A 78 -5.16 -4.73 28.08
N LYS A 79 -4.05 -4.14 28.54
CA LYS A 79 -3.92 -2.67 28.62
C LYS A 79 -4.11 -2.06 27.22
N PRO A 80 -4.95 -1.03 27.05
CA PRO A 80 -5.23 -0.39 25.76
C PRO A 80 -3.97 0.02 24.97
N LYS A 81 -2.93 0.47 25.70
CA LYS A 81 -1.64 0.85 25.11
C LYS A 81 -0.97 -0.31 24.35
N VAL A 82 -1.08 -1.54 24.86
CA VAL A 82 -0.46 -2.72 24.24
C VAL A 82 -1.16 -3.07 22.93
N LEU A 83 -2.49 -3.14 22.93
CA LEU A 83 -3.26 -3.47 21.73
C LEU A 83 -3.08 -2.41 20.63
N CYS A 84 -3.15 -1.13 21.02
CA CYS A 84 -2.90 -0.03 20.10
C CYS A 84 -1.48 -0.06 19.52
N SER A 85 -0.48 -0.44 20.31
CA SER A 85 0.91 -0.51 19.83
C SER A 85 1.10 -1.54 18.72
N GLN A 86 0.40 -2.68 18.80
CA GLN A 86 0.48 -3.72 17.77
C GLN A 86 -0.10 -3.22 16.44
N ILE A 87 -1.25 -2.56 16.48
CA ILE A 87 -1.89 -1.98 15.29
C ILE A 87 -1.04 -0.85 14.71
N TRP A 88 -0.66 0.13 15.55
CA TRP A 88 0.09 1.30 15.10
C TRP A 88 1.46 0.93 14.54
N ASN A 89 2.21 0.07 15.22
CA ASN A 89 3.51 -0.36 14.74
C ASN A 89 3.39 -1.10 13.40
N ALA A 90 2.35 -1.92 13.20
CA ALA A 90 2.12 -2.57 11.91
C ALA A 90 1.85 -1.58 10.77
N VAL A 91 1.09 -0.49 11.03
CA VAL A 91 0.86 0.58 10.05
C VAL A 91 2.18 1.27 9.69
N VAL A 92 2.98 1.67 10.69
CA VAL A 92 4.27 2.34 10.47
C VAL A 92 5.26 1.44 9.73
N ILE A 93 5.36 0.16 10.13
CA ILE A 93 6.23 -0.82 9.46
C ILE A 93 5.78 -1.05 8.01
N SER A 94 4.48 -1.05 7.73
CA SER A 94 3.99 -1.16 6.35
C SER A 94 4.45 0.02 5.48
N MET A 95 4.41 1.25 6.00
CA MET A 95 4.87 2.43 5.27
C MET A 95 6.38 2.43 5.06
N TYR A 96 7.16 1.93 6.04
CA TYR A 96 8.59 1.73 5.89
C TYR A 96 8.93 0.72 4.79
N ARG A 97 8.21 -0.41 4.74
CA ARG A 97 8.40 -1.45 3.70
C ARG A 97 8.11 -0.95 2.27
N GLU A 98 7.27 0.08 2.13
CA GLU A 98 6.99 0.75 0.85
C GLU A 98 7.95 1.92 0.55
N HIS A 99 8.95 2.14 1.40
CA HIS A 99 9.96 3.22 1.32
C HIS A 99 9.40 4.63 1.52
N LEU A 100 8.20 4.75 2.09
CA LEU A 100 7.57 6.06 2.37
C LEU A 100 8.21 6.75 3.60
N LEU A 101 8.78 5.96 4.51
CA LEU A 101 9.43 6.44 5.73
C LEU A 101 10.89 5.99 5.76
N SER A 102 11.75 6.81 6.35
CA SER A 102 13.14 6.46 6.65
C SER A 102 13.22 5.71 7.98
N VAL A 103 14.36 5.06 8.25
CA VAL A 103 14.61 4.38 9.52
C VAL A 103 14.48 5.34 10.71
N GLU A 104 14.95 6.58 10.57
CA GLU A 104 14.86 7.61 11.60
C GLU A 104 13.41 8.00 11.91
N HIS A 105 12.56 8.16 10.88
CA HIS A 105 11.13 8.44 11.06
C HIS A 105 10.44 7.27 11.77
N VAL A 106 10.77 6.03 11.39
CA VAL A 106 10.22 4.82 12.03
C VAL A 106 10.56 4.78 13.51
N GLN A 107 11.80 5.05 13.90
CA GLN A 107 12.21 5.06 15.31
C GLN A 107 11.41 6.07 16.15
N LYS A 108 11.09 7.24 15.59
CA LYS A 108 10.28 8.28 16.24
C LYS A 108 8.78 7.92 16.32
N LEU A 109 8.29 7.10 15.40
CA LEU A 109 6.88 6.74 15.25
C LEU A 109 6.49 5.43 15.95
N LEU A 110 7.42 4.52 16.21
CA LEU A 110 7.12 3.23 16.84
C LEU A 110 6.92 3.32 18.35
N TYR A 111 6.01 2.52 18.88
CA TYR A 111 6.01 2.15 20.29
C TYR A 111 7.22 1.26 20.57
N GLN A 112 8.00 1.63 21.59
CA GLN A 112 9.21 0.92 21.98
C GLN A 112 9.01 0.26 23.35
N GLN A 113 9.54 -0.95 23.50
CA GLN A 113 9.61 -1.64 24.79
C GLN A 113 10.98 -1.37 25.40
N LEU A 114 11.03 -0.52 26.42
CA LEU A 114 12.26 -0.23 27.16
C LEU A 114 12.28 -1.03 28.47
N PRO A 115 13.43 -1.58 28.88
CA PRO A 115 13.55 -2.17 30.20
C PRO A 115 13.32 -1.08 31.27
N SER A 116 12.47 -1.36 32.25
CA SER A 116 12.31 -0.48 33.41
C SER A 116 13.54 -0.60 34.31
N GLU A 117 14.07 0.54 34.76
CA GLU A 117 15.23 0.61 35.65
C GLU A 117 14.95 0.02 37.04
N GLU A 118 13.68 -0.04 37.48
CA GLU A 118 13.34 -0.40 38.86
C GLU A 118 12.91 -1.87 39.05
N ASP A 119 12.44 -2.57 38.01
CA ASP A 119 11.72 -3.85 38.21
C ASP A 119 11.98 -4.93 37.13
N GLY A 120 12.93 -4.71 36.21
CA GLY A 120 13.25 -5.66 35.12
C GLY A 120 12.11 -5.92 34.11
N LYS A 121 10.91 -5.38 34.36
CA LYS A 121 9.75 -5.44 33.48
C LYS A 121 9.93 -4.48 32.32
N ARG A 122 9.59 -4.91 31.10
CA ARG A 122 9.59 -4.06 29.91
C ARG A 122 8.39 -3.11 29.95
N ILE A 123 8.64 -1.81 29.99
CA ILE A 123 7.60 -0.78 29.91
C ILE A 123 7.46 -0.37 28.44
N LEU A 124 6.21 -0.28 28.00
CA LEU A 124 5.87 0.17 26.66
C LEU A 124 5.77 1.70 26.65
N THR A 125 6.72 2.34 25.97
CA THR A 125 6.78 3.80 25.82
C THR A 125 6.06 4.22 24.54
N ALA A 126 5.20 5.23 24.67
CA ALA A 126 4.50 5.80 23.51
C ALA A 126 5.48 6.61 22.64
N PRO A 127 5.33 6.59 21.31
CA PRO A 127 6.17 7.39 20.44
C PRO A 127 6.00 8.88 20.75
N HIS A 128 7.08 9.63 20.60
CA HIS A 128 7.09 11.08 20.80
C HIS A 128 6.03 11.79 19.93
N PHE A 129 5.71 11.19 18.77
CA PHE A 129 4.63 11.62 17.88
C PHE A 129 3.28 11.83 18.57
N PHE A 130 2.88 11.01 19.55
CA PHE A 130 1.59 11.22 20.22
C PHE A 130 1.67 12.24 21.36
N VAL A 131 2.86 12.43 21.94
CA VAL A 131 3.07 13.28 23.12
C VAL A 131 3.27 14.73 22.71
N SER A 132 4.13 14.99 21.71
CA SER A 132 4.46 16.35 21.28
C SER A 132 3.35 17.07 20.54
N GLN A 133 2.30 16.35 20.11
CA GLN A 133 1.14 16.97 19.46
C GLN A 133 0.29 17.75 20.45
N GLU A 134 0.48 17.56 21.76
CA GLU A 134 -0.16 18.36 22.80
C GLU A 134 0.60 19.68 23.06
N ASP A 135 1.87 19.77 22.68
CA ASP A 135 2.73 20.94 22.88
C ASP A 135 2.79 21.83 21.63
N THR A 136 2.17 22.99 21.69
CA THR A 136 2.10 23.98 20.59
C THR A 136 3.47 24.60 20.25
N SER A 137 4.47 24.47 21.12
CA SER A 137 5.78 25.10 20.99
C SER A 137 6.82 24.27 20.23
N ILE A 138 6.53 23.00 19.93
CA ILE A 138 7.49 22.09 19.29
C ILE A 138 7.01 21.73 17.88
N ASP A 139 7.65 22.32 16.88
CA ASP A 139 7.55 21.86 15.49
C ASP A 139 8.54 20.71 15.29
N THR A 140 8.05 19.50 15.52
CA THR A 140 8.80 18.27 15.24
C THR A 140 8.30 17.65 13.96
N GLU A 141 9.17 17.55 12.96
CA GLU A 141 8.89 16.81 11.73
C GLU A 141 8.93 15.30 12.01
N PHE A 142 7.77 14.64 11.88
CA PHE A 142 7.61 13.19 12.10
C PHE A 142 7.62 12.37 10.81
N TYR A 143 7.38 13.05 9.68
CA TYR A 143 7.41 12.51 8.34
C TYR A 143 7.86 13.64 7.40
N PRO A 144 8.34 13.31 6.19
CA PRO A 144 8.70 14.32 5.20
C PRO A 144 7.48 15.18 4.82
N PRO A 145 7.62 16.50 4.66
CA PRO A 145 6.51 17.37 4.30
C PRO A 145 5.95 17.03 2.91
N ASP A 146 4.63 17.13 2.76
CA ASP A 146 3.91 16.84 1.50
C ASP A 146 4.12 15.42 0.98
N SER A 147 4.41 14.47 1.89
CA SER A 147 4.67 13.08 1.53
C SER A 147 3.41 12.21 1.49
N GLU A 148 3.49 11.11 0.75
CA GLU A 148 2.45 10.07 0.78
C GLU A 148 2.25 9.46 2.19
N ALA A 149 3.30 9.44 3.02
CA ALA A 149 3.19 9.00 4.41
C ALA A 149 2.31 9.95 5.23
N GLU A 150 2.54 11.26 5.12
CA GLU A 150 1.72 12.29 5.75
C GLU A 150 0.25 12.16 5.32
N ARG A 151 0.01 12.05 4.00
CA ARG A 151 -1.33 11.93 3.44
C ARG A 151 -2.05 10.70 3.98
N ARG A 152 -1.40 9.53 3.99
CA ARG A 152 -1.99 8.27 4.48
C ARG A 152 -2.29 8.30 5.97
N ILE A 153 -1.35 8.78 6.80
CA ILE A 153 -1.54 8.88 8.25
C ILE A 153 -2.64 9.89 8.59
N SER A 154 -2.66 11.03 7.90
CA SER A 154 -3.69 12.06 8.06
C SER A 154 -5.06 11.52 7.70
N PHE A 155 -5.19 10.86 6.55
CA PHE A 155 -6.46 10.26 6.11
C PHE A 155 -6.94 9.17 7.07
N PHE A 156 -6.03 8.32 7.56
CA PHE A 156 -6.34 7.30 8.56
C PHE A 156 -6.85 7.92 9.87
N ALA A 157 -6.14 8.93 10.38
CA ALA A 157 -6.51 9.60 11.63
C ALA A 157 -7.84 10.38 11.53
N GLN A 158 -8.10 11.00 10.38
CA GLN A 158 -9.36 11.64 10.06
C GLN A 158 -10.51 10.64 9.95
N SER A 159 -10.28 9.51 9.27
CA SER A 159 -11.29 8.45 9.13
C SER A 159 -11.72 7.92 10.51
N LEU A 160 -10.77 7.76 11.43
CA LEU A 160 -11.08 7.37 12.81
C LEU A 160 -11.72 8.51 13.63
N ALA A 161 -11.74 9.74 13.16
CA ALA A 161 -12.44 10.84 13.82
C ALA A 161 -13.95 10.82 13.56
N THR A 162 -14.39 10.28 12.41
CA THR A 162 -15.80 10.27 11.99
C THR A 162 -16.65 9.28 12.79
N VAL A 163 -17.97 9.45 12.72
CA VAL A 163 -18.89 8.46 13.29
C VAL A 163 -18.77 7.15 12.52
N MET A 164 -18.43 6.07 13.23
CA MET A 164 -18.31 4.71 12.68
C MET A 164 -19.21 3.76 13.47
N PRO A 165 -19.70 2.67 12.84
CA PRO A 165 -20.44 1.63 13.56
C PRO A 165 -19.54 0.96 14.62
N GLU A 166 -20.18 0.32 15.60
CA GLU A 166 -19.45 -0.44 16.62
C GLU A 166 -18.66 -1.59 15.98
N PRO A 167 -17.40 -1.81 16.41
CA PRO A 167 -16.58 -2.88 15.87
C PRO A 167 -17.13 -4.24 16.32
N ILE A 168 -17.25 -5.15 15.35
CA ILE A 168 -17.58 -6.56 15.59
C ILE A 168 -16.31 -7.41 15.55
N PRO A 169 -16.23 -8.52 16.32
CA PRO A 169 -15.08 -9.40 16.27
C PRO A 169 -14.82 -9.92 14.86
N VAL A 170 -13.55 -10.16 14.51
CA VAL A 170 -13.17 -10.70 13.19
C VAL A 170 -13.92 -11.99 12.85
N GLU A 171 -14.23 -12.82 13.84
CA GLU A 171 -15.00 -14.05 13.64
C GLU A 171 -16.40 -13.81 13.10
N ASN A 172 -17.02 -12.67 13.44
CA ASN A 172 -18.34 -12.25 13.01
C ASN A 172 -18.32 -11.32 11.79
N MET A 173 -17.14 -10.90 11.33
CA MET A 173 -16.98 -10.04 10.15
C MET A 173 -17.61 -10.69 8.90
N PRO A 174 -18.36 -9.94 8.08
CA PRO A 174 -18.82 -10.40 6.77
C PRO A 174 -17.65 -10.80 5.87
N THR A 175 -17.84 -11.86 5.08
CA THR A 175 -16.86 -12.25 4.07
C THR A 175 -17.02 -11.39 2.83
N PHE A 176 -15.93 -10.98 2.21
CA PHE A 176 -15.98 -10.25 0.95
C PHE A 176 -14.94 -10.74 -0.04
N THR A 177 -15.28 -10.63 -1.32
CA THR A 177 -14.42 -11.00 -2.43
C THR A 177 -14.21 -9.77 -3.31
N VAL A 178 -12.95 -9.49 -3.63
CA VAL A 178 -12.60 -8.47 -4.61
C VAL A 178 -12.35 -9.15 -5.95
N LEU A 179 -12.95 -8.61 -7.00
CA LEU A 179 -12.78 -9.08 -8.37
C LEU A 179 -12.04 -8.01 -9.16
N THR A 180 -10.97 -8.38 -9.88
CA THR A 180 -10.24 -7.45 -10.75
C THR A 180 -10.05 -8.08 -12.13
N PRO A 181 -10.60 -7.47 -13.19
CA PRO A 181 -10.36 -7.92 -14.54
C PRO A 181 -8.93 -7.64 -14.98
N HIS A 182 -8.35 -8.56 -15.74
CA HIS A 182 -7.05 -8.43 -16.38
C HIS A 182 -7.14 -9.02 -17.78
N TYR A 183 -6.72 -8.25 -18.77
CA TYR A 183 -6.73 -8.71 -20.16
C TYR A 183 -5.32 -8.75 -20.74
N SER A 184 -4.71 -7.59 -20.92
CA SER A 184 -3.39 -7.45 -21.56
C SER A 184 -2.51 -6.41 -20.88
N GLU A 185 -2.92 -5.90 -19.73
CA GLU A 185 -2.07 -5.00 -18.94
C GLU A 185 -0.81 -5.75 -18.52
N LYS A 186 0.34 -5.09 -18.58
CA LYS A 186 1.58 -5.69 -18.07
C LYS A 186 1.42 -6.01 -16.60
N ILE A 187 1.93 -7.14 -16.13
CA ILE A 187 1.79 -7.53 -14.72
C ILE A 187 2.86 -6.86 -13.86
N LEU A 188 4.13 -6.99 -14.24
CA LEU A 188 5.29 -6.41 -13.57
C LEU A 188 6.19 -5.78 -14.63
N LEU A 189 6.76 -4.62 -14.35
CA LEU A 189 7.70 -3.97 -15.28
C LEU A 189 9.00 -4.78 -15.41
N SER A 190 9.51 -4.86 -16.64
CA SER A 190 10.83 -5.44 -16.90
C SER A 190 11.92 -4.40 -16.63
N LEU A 191 13.14 -4.86 -16.28
CA LEU A 191 14.25 -3.93 -16.04
C LEU A 191 14.52 -3.08 -17.30
N ARG A 192 14.45 -3.70 -18.49
CA ARG A 192 14.67 -3.01 -19.77
C ARG A 192 13.70 -1.84 -19.95
N GLU A 193 12.44 -1.98 -19.57
CA GLU A 193 11.44 -0.90 -19.70
C GLU A 193 11.64 0.23 -18.69
N ILE A 194 12.25 -0.09 -17.55
CA ILE A 194 12.52 0.87 -16.48
C ILE A 194 13.72 1.76 -16.85
N ILE A 195 14.79 1.15 -17.38
CA ILE A 195 16.08 1.84 -17.62
C ILE A 195 16.29 2.29 -19.07
N ARG A 196 15.48 1.81 -20.02
CA ARG A 196 15.63 2.19 -21.43
C ARG A 196 14.62 3.26 -21.79
N GLU A 197 15.04 4.19 -22.64
CA GLU A 197 14.16 5.18 -23.26
C GLU A 197 13.10 4.46 -24.10
N ASN A 198 11.82 4.73 -23.80
CA ASN A 198 10.69 4.12 -24.50
C ASN A 198 10.39 4.83 -25.83
N ASP A 199 10.70 6.13 -25.94
CA ASP A 199 10.48 6.93 -27.14
C ASP A 199 11.74 7.76 -27.48
N LYS A 200 12.10 7.83 -28.75
CA LYS A 200 13.27 8.58 -29.25
C LYS A 200 13.11 10.09 -29.04
N LEU A 201 11.88 10.57 -28.86
CA LEU A 201 11.55 11.97 -28.59
C LEU A 201 11.75 12.35 -27.11
N THR A 202 11.56 11.41 -26.18
CA THR A 202 11.69 11.65 -24.74
C THR A 202 12.97 10.99 -24.23
N ARG A 203 14.00 11.81 -23.96
CA ARG A 203 15.30 11.37 -23.40
C ARG A 203 15.26 11.01 -21.91
N VAL A 204 14.07 10.76 -21.34
CA VAL A 204 13.90 10.49 -19.91
C VAL A 204 13.38 9.07 -19.76
N THR A 205 14.12 8.27 -19.02
CA THR A 205 13.73 6.88 -18.69
C THR A 205 12.58 6.87 -17.69
N MET A 206 11.84 5.76 -17.62
CA MET A 206 10.77 5.62 -16.62
C MET A 206 11.34 5.73 -15.19
N LEU A 207 12.54 5.20 -14.95
CA LEU A 207 13.19 5.32 -13.64
C LEU A 207 13.50 6.76 -13.27
N GLU A 208 14.07 7.56 -14.19
CA GLU A 208 14.36 8.97 -13.94
C GLU A 208 13.09 9.78 -13.69
N TYR A 209 12.02 9.49 -14.44
CA TYR A 209 10.72 10.09 -14.21
C TYR A 209 10.19 9.77 -12.80
N LEU A 210 10.26 8.50 -12.37
CA LEU A 210 9.83 8.09 -11.03
C LEU A 210 10.70 8.68 -9.91
N LYS A 211 12.01 8.84 -10.13
CA LYS A 211 12.92 9.50 -9.20
C LYS A 211 12.57 10.99 -9.04
N ALA A 212 12.21 11.66 -10.12
CA ALA A 212 11.78 13.06 -10.08
C ALA A 212 10.42 13.21 -9.37
N LEU A 213 9.51 12.25 -9.53
CA LEU A 213 8.20 12.26 -8.89
C LEU A 213 8.26 11.88 -7.39
N HIS A 214 9.13 10.93 -7.02
CA HIS A 214 9.24 10.38 -5.66
C HIS A 214 10.68 10.41 -5.13
N PRO A 215 11.30 11.60 -4.97
CA PRO A 215 12.72 11.71 -4.61
C PRO A 215 13.02 11.13 -3.21
N VAL A 216 12.17 11.45 -2.22
CA VAL A 216 12.35 10.96 -0.84
C VAL A 216 12.22 9.44 -0.75
N GLU A 217 11.27 8.87 -1.49
CA GLU A 217 11.05 7.43 -1.49
C GLU A 217 12.18 6.68 -2.19
N TRP A 218 12.76 7.29 -3.23
CA TRP A 218 13.95 6.75 -3.91
C TRP A 218 15.17 6.77 -2.98
N ASP A 219 15.40 7.86 -2.25
CA ASP A 219 16.51 7.93 -1.29
C ASP A 219 16.38 6.88 -0.18
N ASN A 220 15.16 6.69 0.34
CA ASN A 220 14.87 5.63 1.32
C ASN A 220 15.13 4.24 0.72
N PHE A 221 14.70 4.00 -0.51
CA PHE A 221 14.93 2.76 -1.23
C PHE A 221 16.41 2.45 -1.43
N VAL A 222 17.20 3.46 -1.83
CA VAL A 222 18.64 3.31 -2.04
C VAL A 222 19.36 3.00 -0.73
N LYS A 223 19.07 3.74 0.35
CA LYS A 223 19.65 3.50 1.68
C LYS A 223 19.36 2.08 2.17
N ASP A 224 18.11 1.66 2.06
CA ASP A 224 17.66 0.32 2.46
C ASP A 224 18.33 -0.79 1.61
N THR A 225 18.50 -0.55 0.31
CA THR A 225 19.19 -1.50 -0.58
C THR A 225 20.71 -1.58 -0.30
N LYS A 226 21.34 -0.48 0.11
CA LYS A 226 22.75 -0.48 0.54
C LYS A 226 22.96 -1.32 1.80
N ILE A 227 22.11 -1.13 2.81
CA ILE A 227 22.18 -1.91 4.06
C ILE A 227 22.06 -3.42 3.77
N LEU A 228 21.10 -3.81 2.94
CA LEU A 228 20.94 -5.21 2.51
C LEU A 228 22.17 -5.77 1.77
N ALA A 229 22.81 -4.95 0.92
CA ALA A 229 24.01 -5.36 0.21
C ALA A 229 25.22 -5.54 1.13
N GLU A 230 25.36 -4.68 2.14
CA GLU A 230 26.40 -4.79 3.18
C GLU A 230 26.19 -6.02 4.06
N GLU A 231 24.95 -6.28 4.50
CA GLU A 231 24.60 -7.49 5.27
C GLU A 231 24.89 -8.77 4.48
N ASN A 232 24.48 -8.85 3.21
CA ASN A 232 24.75 -10.01 2.37
C ASN A 232 26.25 -10.27 2.16
N THR A 233 27.06 -9.20 2.11
CA THR A 233 28.52 -9.33 2.00
C THR A 233 29.14 -9.84 3.30
N SER A 234 28.60 -9.46 4.46
CA SER A 234 29.08 -9.91 5.78
C SER A 234 28.77 -11.38 6.09
N VAL A 235 27.70 -11.95 5.51
CA VAL A 235 27.26 -13.33 5.77
C VAL A 235 28.01 -14.37 4.92
N TYR A 236 28.45 -14.02 3.71
CA TYR A 236 29.17 -14.93 2.81
C TYR A 236 30.66 -14.62 2.65
N GLY A 237 31.14 -13.47 3.14
CA GLY A 237 32.55 -13.09 3.12
C GLY A 237 33.29 -13.64 4.33
N GLY A 238 34.19 -14.61 4.11
CA GLY A 238 35.18 -15.00 5.14
C GLY A 238 36.00 -13.80 5.64
N PRO A 239 36.69 -13.92 6.80
CA PRO A 239 37.27 -12.81 7.59
C PRO A 239 38.32 -11.92 6.90
N ASN A 240 38.60 -12.13 5.61
CA ASN A 240 39.54 -11.34 4.82
C ASN A 240 38.88 -10.34 3.84
N GLN A 241 37.55 -10.27 3.76
CA GLN A 241 36.88 -9.28 2.89
C GLN A 241 36.34 -8.05 3.63
N SER A 242 36.20 -8.12 4.96
CA SER A 242 35.86 -6.98 5.80
C SER A 242 36.99 -5.96 5.94
N LEU A 243 38.24 -6.37 5.72
CA LEU A 243 39.43 -5.49 5.78
C LEU A 243 39.66 -4.63 4.54
N ALA A 244 38.96 -4.87 3.42
CA ALA A 244 39.09 -4.05 2.22
C ALA A 244 38.23 -2.77 2.25
N LEU A 245 37.32 -2.63 3.23
CA LEU A 245 36.46 -1.44 3.38
C LEU A 245 36.81 -0.57 4.61
N SER A 246 37.71 -1.03 5.49
CA SER A 246 38.00 -0.32 6.76
C SER A 246 39.45 0.12 6.96
N GLN A 247 40.29 0.09 5.91
CA GLN A 247 41.65 0.67 5.97
C GLN A 247 41.95 1.52 4.74
N THR A 248 41.39 2.72 4.71
CA THR A 248 42.00 3.89 4.05
C THR A 248 41.33 5.17 4.57
N GLU A 249 41.37 5.37 5.90
CA GLU A 249 41.31 6.71 6.45
C GLU A 249 42.65 7.39 6.18
N GLY A 250 42.63 8.28 5.19
CA GLY A 250 43.80 9.01 4.68
C GLY A 250 43.40 9.95 3.56
N ASP A 251 42.65 11.00 3.90
CA ASP A 251 42.57 12.31 3.24
C ASP A 251 42.35 12.40 1.70
N LYS A 252 41.79 11.38 1.06
CA LYS A 252 41.42 11.41 -0.39
C LYS A 252 40.06 10.79 -0.72
N SER A 253 39.08 10.82 0.20
CA SER A 253 37.96 9.86 0.20
C SER A 253 36.54 10.39 -0.08
N GLU A 254 36.27 11.66 -0.36
CA GLU A 254 34.88 12.05 -0.70
C GLU A 254 34.52 11.82 -2.18
N SER A 255 35.45 12.08 -3.11
CA SER A 255 35.18 11.97 -4.54
C SER A 255 35.08 10.53 -5.02
N LYS A 256 35.90 9.62 -4.46
CA LYS A 256 35.85 8.18 -4.77
C LYS A 256 34.60 7.48 -4.22
N ALA A 257 34.18 7.82 -3.00
CA ALA A 257 32.95 7.29 -2.41
C ALA A 257 31.72 7.70 -3.23
N ARG A 258 31.67 8.98 -3.67
CA ARG A 258 30.62 9.46 -4.58
C ARG A 258 30.60 8.72 -5.92
N THR A 259 31.76 8.39 -6.49
CA THR A 259 31.81 7.62 -7.76
C THR A 259 31.41 6.16 -7.61
N ASP A 260 31.69 5.54 -6.47
CA ASP A 260 31.37 4.13 -6.23
C ASP A 260 29.89 3.91 -5.88
N ASP A 261 29.23 4.97 -5.40
CA ASP A 261 27.79 5.05 -5.09
C ASP A 261 26.91 5.42 -6.29
N LEU A 262 27.49 5.89 -7.40
CA LEU A 262 26.76 6.28 -8.60
C LEU A 262 25.80 5.19 -9.12
N PRO A 263 26.15 3.89 -9.15
CA PRO A 263 25.23 2.84 -9.57
C PRO A 263 24.00 2.70 -8.66
N PHE A 264 24.20 2.82 -7.34
CA PHE A 264 23.10 2.79 -6.37
C PHE A 264 22.16 3.98 -6.58
N TYR A 265 22.69 5.19 -6.75
CA TYR A 265 21.86 6.37 -6.97
C TYR A 265 21.15 6.34 -8.33
N SER A 266 21.79 5.80 -9.38
CA SER A 266 21.27 5.80 -10.75
C SER A 266 20.24 4.70 -10.99
N ILE A 267 20.52 3.47 -10.52
CA ILE A 267 19.75 2.25 -10.87
C ILE A 267 19.16 1.58 -9.61
N GLY A 268 19.66 1.90 -8.42
CA GLY A 268 19.23 1.30 -7.15
C GLY A 268 20.13 0.18 -6.65
N PHE A 269 21.08 -0.29 -7.47
CA PHE A 269 22.01 -1.36 -7.10
C PHE A 269 23.34 -1.26 -7.85
N LYS A 270 24.39 -1.85 -7.25
CA LYS A 270 25.74 -1.94 -7.84
C LYS A 270 26.02 -3.30 -8.49
N SER A 271 25.48 -4.38 -7.93
CA SER A 271 25.60 -5.73 -8.47
C SER A 271 24.34 -6.11 -9.25
N ALA A 272 24.50 -6.60 -10.48
CA ALA A 272 23.40 -7.09 -11.31
C ALA A 272 22.81 -8.43 -10.84
N ALA A 273 22.93 -8.76 -9.55
CA ALA A 273 22.31 -9.93 -8.97
C ALA A 273 20.78 -9.90 -9.22
N PRO A 274 20.15 -11.05 -9.45
CA PRO A 274 18.73 -11.12 -9.78
C PRO A 274 17.84 -10.53 -8.67
N GLU A 275 18.26 -10.63 -7.41
CA GLU A 275 17.53 -10.08 -6.25
C GLU A 275 17.43 -8.55 -6.29
N PHE A 276 18.55 -7.85 -6.51
CA PHE A 276 18.58 -6.40 -6.58
C PHE A 276 17.84 -5.88 -7.82
N THR A 277 17.98 -6.59 -8.94
CA THR A 277 17.24 -6.29 -10.16
C THR A 277 15.74 -6.40 -9.94
N LEU A 278 15.29 -7.48 -9.29
CA LEU A 278 13.88 -7.67 -8.94
C LEU A 278 13.38 -6.60 -7.97
N ARG A 279 14.21 -6.19 -7.01
CA ARG A 279 13.88 -5.13 -6.04
C ARG A 279 13.58 -3.79 -6.73
N THR A 280 14.42 -3.37 -7.68
CA THR A 280 14.16 -2.15 -8.48
C THR A 280 12.91 -2.31 -9.34
N ARG A 281 12.68 -3.49 -9.93
CA ARG A 281 11.45 -3.77 -10.71
C ARG A 281 10.18 -3.65 -9.87
N ILE A 282 10.19 -4.19 -8.65
CA ILE A 282 9.08 -4.09 -7.70
C ILE A 282 8.86 -2.63 -7.31
N TRP A 283 9.92 -1.90 -6.94
CA TRP A 283 9.82 -0.50 -6.53
C TRP A 283 9.20 0.38 -7.63
N ALA A 284 9.62 0.19 -8.89
CA ALA A 284 9.07 0.91 -10.02
C ALA A 284 7.62 0.50 -10.30
N SER A 285 7.32 -0.81 -10.25
CA SER A 285 5.97 -1.34 -10.52
C SER A 285 4.96 -0.89 -9.47
N LEU A 286 5.33 -0.80 -8.19
CA LEU A 286 4.46 -0.28 -7.13
C LEU A 286 4.00 1.16 -7.38
N ARG A 287 4.77 1.96 -8.12
CA ARG A 287 4.49 3.39 -8.35
C ARG A 287 3.77 3.64 -9.68
N SER A 288 4.15 2.90 -10.73
CA SER A 288 3.70 3.17 -12.10
C SER A 288 2.77 2.12 -12.69
N GLN A 289 2.83 0.87 -12.21
CA GLN A 289 2.07 -0.23 -12.79
C GLN A 289 0.78 -0.44 -11.97
N THR A 290 -0.37 -0.47 -12.66
CA THR A 290 -1.69 -0.49 -12.02
C THR A 290 -2.07 -1.84 -11.40
N LEU A 291 -1.91 -2.95 -12.12
CA LEU A 291 -2.30 -4.30 -11.66
C LEU A 291 -1.53 -4.74 -10.40
N TYR A 292 -0.20 -4.76 -10.43
CA TYR A 292 0.69 -5.03 -9.30
C TYR A 292 0.40 -4.12 -8.11
N ARG A 293 0.22 -2.80 -8.33
CA ARG A 293 -0.15 -1.88 -7.26
C ARG A 293 -1.51 -2.23 -6.65
N THR A 294 -2.49 -2.59 -7.49
CA THR A 294 -3.82 -3.03 -7.07
C THR A 294 -3.73 -4.32 -6.27
N ILE A 295 -2.99 -5.32 -6.77
CA ILE A 295 -2.81 -6.60 -6.10
C ILE A 295 -2.12 -6.42 -4.76
N SER A 296 -0.97 -5.73 -4.73
CA SER A 296 -0.24 -5.46 -3.49
C SER A 296 -1.09 -4.72 -2.46
N GLY A 297 -1.87 -3.72 -2.90
CA GLY A 297 -2.80 -2.97 -2.05
C GLY A 297 -3.91 -3.84 -1.46
N PHE A 298 -4.65 -4.58 -2.30
CA PHE A 298 -5.74 -5.44 -1.83
C PHE A 298 -5.24 -6.60 -0.95
N MET A 299 -4.04 -7.14 -1.22
CA MET A 299 -3.47 -8.19 -0.37
C MET A 299 -3.12 -7.69 1.05
N ASN A 300 -3.07 -6.38 1.30
CA ASN A 300 -2.95 -5.86 2.66
C ASN A 300 -4.22 -6.08 3.50
N TYR A 301 -5.40 -6.32 2.91
CA TYR A 301 -6.59 -6.74 3.67
C TYR A 301 -6.35 -8.07 4.40
N ALA A 302 -5.73 -9.05 3.73
CA ALA A 302 -5.38 -10.32 4.37
C ALA A 302 -4.46 -10.10 5.57
N LYS A 303 -3.42 -9.26 5.43
CA LYS A 303 -2.49 -8.92 6.52
C LYS A 303 -3.21 -8.19 7.67
N ALA A 304 -4.10 -7.25 7.34
CA ALA A 304 -4.87 -6.49 8.33
C ALA A 304 -5.83 -7.39 9.12
N ILE A 305 -6.50 -8.33 8.46
CA ILE A 305 -7.38 -9.31 9.12
C ILE A 305 -6.58 -10.23 10.04
N LYS A 306 -5.43 -10.75 9.59
CA LYS A 306 -4.52 -11.55 10.45
C LYS A 306 -4.09 -10.76 11.68
N LEU A 307 -3.72 -9.49 11.50
CA LEU A 307 -3.32 -8.61 12.59
C LEU A 307 -4.47 -8.38 13.57
N LEU A 308 -5.64 -8.00 13.07
CA LEU A 308 -6.81 -7.71 13.90
C LEU A 308 -7.24 -8.96 14.69
N TYR A 309 -7.31 -10.12 14.05
CA TYR A 309 -7.67 -11.37 14.71
C TYR A 309 -6.67 -11.76 15.81
N ARG A 310 -5.36 -11.57 15.56
CA ARG A 310 -4.32 -11.78 16.57
C ARG A 310 -4.48 -10.85 17.78
N VAL A 311 -4.85 -9.59 17.54
CA VAL A 311 -5.01 -8.57 18.58
C VAL A 311 -6.29 -8.79 19.40
N GLU A 312 -7.38 -9.23 18.75
CA GLU A 312 -8.68 -9.49 19.39
C GLU A 312 -8.72 -10.83 20.15
N SER A 313 -7.91 -11.82 19.77
CA SER A 313 -7.86 -13.15 20.41
C SER A 313 -6.54 -13.44 21.15
N PRO A 314 -6.23 -12.76 22.27
CA PRO A 314 -5.10 -13.03 23.15
C PRO A 314 -4.86 -14.48 23.58
N GLU A 315 -5.93 -15.20 23.90
CA GLU A 315 -5.85 -16.55 24.46
C GLU A 315 -5.33 -17.54 23.42
N MET A 316 -5.82 -17.42 22.18
CA MET A 316 -5.35 -18.21 21.05
C MET A 316 -3.83 -18.08 20.87
N VAL A 317 -3.28 -16.87 21.06
CA VAL A 317 -1.84 -16.63 20.99
C VAL A 317 -1.10 -17.41 22.08
N HIS A 318 -1.62 -17.44 23.31
CA HIS A 318 -1.01 -18.20 24.41
C HIS A 318 -1.12 -19.71 24.20
N VAL A 319 -2.30 -20.21 23.83
CA VAL A 319 -2.57 -21.65 23.64
C VAL A 319 -1.76 -22.24 22.49
N LEU A 320 -1.56 -21.47 21.40
CA LEU A 320 -0.86 -21.95 20.21
C LEU A 320 0.66 -21.79 20.28
N GLY A 321 1.24 -21.47 21.44
CA GLY A 321 2.69 -21.45 21.65
C GLY A 321 3.34 -20.07 21.52
N GLY A 322 2.57 -18.99 21.63
CA GLY A 322 3.07 -17.62 21.62
C GLY A 322 3.29 -17.01 20.24
N ASN A 323 3.83 -15.80 20.23
CA ASN A 323 4.11 -15.06 19.00
C ASN A 323 5.14 -15.81 18.13
N GLY A 324 4.82 -15.97 16.84
CA GLY A 324 5.72 -16.61 15.87
C GLY A 324 5.64 -18.13 15.81
N SER A 325 4.70 -18.76 16.54
CA SER A 325 4.41 -20.19 16.39
C SER A 325 3.79 -20.48 15.02
N GLU A 326 4.27 -21.54 14.35
CA GLU A 326 3.73 -22.00 13.07
C GLU A 326 2.24 -22.35 13.15
N LYS A 327 1.79 -22.90 14.29
CA LYS A 327 0.38 -23.22 14.52
C LYS A 327 -0.48 -21.96 14.56
N LEU A 328 0.03 -20.89 15.19
CA LEU A 328 -0.66 -19.61 15.25
C LEU A 328 -0.76 -18.99 13.86
N GLU A 329 0.34 -18.93 13.11
CA GLU A 329 0.33 -18.35 11.76
C GLU A 329 -0.62 -19.11 10.82
N LYS A 330 -0.66 -20.44 10.91
CA LYS A 330 -1.61 -21.26 10.14
C LYS A 330 -3.08 -20.98 10.51
N GLU A 331 -3.37 -20.72 11.78
CA GLU A 331 -4.72 -20.37 12.23
C GLU A 331 -5.12 -18.96 11.76
N LEU A 332 -4.20 -18.00 11.87
CA LEU A 332 -4.41 -16.63 11.34
C LEU A 332 -4.63 -16.65 9.82
N GLU A 333 -3.88 -17.47 9.09
CA GLU A 333 -4.07 -17.72 7.66
C GLU A 333 -5.43 -18.30 7.33
N ARG A 334 -5.83 -19.34 8.07
CA ARG A 334 -7.15 -19.96 7.89
C ARG A 334 -8.27 -18.94 8.04
N MET A 335 -8.19 -18.10 9.07
CA MET A 335 -9.20 -17.06 9.32
C MET A 335 -9.18 -15.95 8.28
N ALA A 336 -8.01 -15.47 7.86
CA ALA A 336 -7.90 -14.46 6.81
C ALA A 336 -8.47 -14.98 5.47
N ARG A 337 -8.14 -16.21 5.06
CA ARG A 337 -8.66 -16.84 3.83
C ARG A 337 -10.16 -17.08 3.87
N ARG A 338 -10.72 -17.34 5.06
CA ARG A 338 -12.17 -17.48 5.24
C ARG A 338 -12.89 -16.14 5.05
N LYS A 339 -12.26 -15.04 5.44
CA LYS A 339 -12.89 -13.70 5.48
C LYS A 339 -12.68 -12.87 4.22
N PHE A 340 -11.55 -13.03 3.56
CA PHE A 340 -11.20 -12.24 2.38
C PHE A 340 -10.71 -13.14 1.26
N LYS A 341 -11.26 -12.92 0.07
CA LYS A 341 -10.77 -13.52 -1.18
C LYS A 341 -10.47 -12.43 -2.19
N PHE A 342 -9.41 -12.64 -2.95
CA PHE A 342 -9.08 -11.74 -4.05
C PHE A 342 -8.85 -12.56 -5.32
N LEU A 343 -9.69 -12.28 -6.32
CA LEU A 343 -9.71 -12.99 -7.59
C LEU A 343 -9.34 -12.03 -8.71
N VAL A 344 -8.28 -12.36 -9.43
CA VAL A 344 -7.90 -11.67 -10.67
C VAL A 344 -8.31 -12.55 -11.84
N SER A 345 -9.17 -12.04 -12.72
CA SER A 345 -9.57 -12.77 -13.92
C SER A 345 -8.60 -12.45 -15.07
N MET A 346 -7.59 -13.29 -15.25
CA MET A 346 -6.57 -13.19 -16.30
C MET A 346 -7.04 -13.96 -17.53
N GLN A 347 -7.82 -13.33 -18.41
CA GLN A 347 -8.45 -14.03 -19.54
C GLN A 347 -7.42 -14.65 -20.50
N ARG A 348 -6.32 -13.94 -20.76
CA ARG A 348 -5.27 -14.35 -21.71
C ARG A 348 -4.18 -15.26 -21.11
N PHE A 349 -4.35 -15.76 -19.89
CA PHE A 349 -3.31 -16.51 -19.16
C PHE A 349 -2.69 -17.67 -19.96
N THR A 350 -3.49 -18.43 -20.69
CA THR A 350 -3.02 -19.55 -21.54
C THR A 350 -2.11 -19.08 -22.69
N LYS A 351 -2.32 -17.85 -23.15
CA LYS A 351 -1.63 -17.20 -24.27
C LYS A 351 -0.48 -16.28 -23.78
N PHE A 352 -0.12 -16.31 -22.50
CA PHE A 352 0.96 -15.50 -21.94
C PHE A 352 2.33 -15.91 -22.49
N ASN A 353 3.17 -14.90 -22.72
CA ASN A 353 4.56 -15.09 -23.07
C ASN A 353 5.39 -15.51 -21.84
N LYS A 354 6.69 -15.76 -22.04
CA LYS A 354 7.60 -16.21 -20.97
C LYS A 354 7.71 -15.19 -19.82
N GLU A 355 7.82 -13.90 -20.14
CA GLU A 355 7.98 -12.83 -19.14
C GLU A 355 6.71 -12.65 -18.30
N GLU A 356 5.53 -12.76 -18.92
CA GLU A 356 4.23 -12.70 -18.25
C GLU A 356 4.04 -13.90 -17.32
N ARG A 357 4.41 -15.12 -17.75
CA ARG A 357 4.38 -16.30 -16.87
C ARG A 357 5.30 -16.15 -15.67
N GLU A 358 6.54 -15.70 -15.87
CA GLU A 358 7.47 -15.44 -14.78
C GLU A 358 6.93 -14.37 -13.79
N ALA A 359 6.21 -13.36 -14.30
CA ALA A 359 5.56 -12.36 -13.47
C ALA A 359 4.37 -12.93 -12.67
N VAL A 360 3.56 -13.81 -13.26
CA VAL A 360 2.49 -14.51 -12.52
C VAL A 360 3.07 -15.45 -11.47
N ASP A 361 4.11 -16.21 -11.81
CA ASP A 361 4.77 -17.11 -10.86
C ASP A 361 5.34 -16.32 -9.67
N PHE A 362 5.93 -15.16 -9.94
CA PHE A 362 6.37 -14.24 -8.90
C PHE A 362 5.21 -13.74 -8.03
N LEU A 363 4.07 -13.39 -8.63
CA LEU A 363 2.87 -12.97 -7.90
C LEU A 363 2.33 -14.09 -7.00
N LEU A 364 2.19 -15.31 -7.51
CA LEU A 364 1.68 -16.45 -6.75
C LEU A 364 2.64 -16.87 -5.62
N ARG A 365 3.95 -16.72 -5.81
CA ARG A 365 4.93 -16.93 -4.74
C ARG A 365 4.86 -15.85 -3.66
N THR A 366 4.64 -14.60 -4.06
CA THR A 366 4.57 -13.45 -3.13
C THR A 366 3.23 -13.41 -2.38
N TYR A 367 2.15 -13.80 -3.06
CA TYR A 367 0.78 -13.81 -2.57
C TYR A 367 0.12 -15.16 -2.85
N PRO A 368 0.42 -16.21 -2.04
CA PRO A 368 -0.10 -17.56 -2.28
C PRO A 368 -1.63 -17.66 -2.27
N ASP A 369 -2.29 -16.76 -1.53
CA ASP A 369 -3.74 -16.72 -1.37
C ASP A 369 -4.46 -15.95 -2.49
N LEU A 370 -3.70 -15.36 -3.43
CA LEU A 370 -4.26 -14.74 -4.63
C LEU A 370 -4.85 -15.82 -5.52
N GLN A 371 -6.11 -15.63 -5.92
CA GLN A 371 -6.78 -16.52 -6.85
C GLN A 371 -6.72 -15.94 -8.25
N ILE A 372 -6.44 -16.78 -9.24
CA ILE A 372 -6.42 -16.41 -10.65
C ILE A 372 -7.46 -17.26 -11.38
N ALA A 373 -8.44 -16.59 -11.99
CA ALA A 373 -9.37 -17.21 -12.92
C ALA A 373 -8.89 -16.98 -14.35
N TYR A 374 -8.85 -18.03 -15.17
CA TYR A 374 -8.47 -17.92 -16.57
C TYR A 374 -9.33 -18.80 -17.48
N LEU A 375 -9.19 -18.58 -18.79
CA LEU A 375 -9.87 -19.37 -19.82
C LEU A 375 -8.93 -20.42 -20.42
N GLU A 376 -9.39 -21.66 -20.41
CA GLU A 376 -8.76 -22.78 -21.09
C GLU A 376 -9.59 -23.15 -22.32
N GLU A 377 -8.98 -23.01 -23.50
CA GLU A 377 -9.58 -23.41 -24.79
C GLU A 377 -9.09 -24.82 -25.12
N VAL A 378 -10.02 -25.77 -25.25
CA VAL A 378 -9.73 -27.14 -25.70
C VAL A 378 -10.31 -27.32 -27.10
N PRO A 379 -9.49 -27.69 -28.10
CA PRO A 379 -10.00 -27.97 -29.45
C PRO A 379 -11.00 -29.13 -29.42
N SER A 380 -12.06 -29.05 -30.21
CA SER A 380 -13.02 -30.14 -30.38
C SER A 380 -12.37 -31.33 -31.10
N GLU A 381 -12.82 -32.54 -30.79
CA GLU A 381 -12.39 -33.76 -31.48
C GLU A 381 -13.06 -33.92 -32.86
N GLU A 382 -14.18 -33.22 -33.09
CA GLU A 382 -14.94 -33.24 -34.34
C GLU A 382 -14.59 -32.05 -35.25
N GLU A 383 -14.31 -32.34 -36.53
CA GLU A 383 -14.02 -31.33 -37.56
C GLU A 383 -15.24 -30.41 -37.78
N GLY A 384 -15.11 -29.14 -37.36
CA GLY A 384 -16.10 -28.09 -37.60
C GLY A 384 -16.86 -27.61 -36.36
N GLU A 385 -16.68 -28.26 -35.20
CA GLU A 385 -17.25 -27.78 -33.94
C GLU A 385 -16.44 -26.62 -33.32
N LEU A 386 -17.12 -25.75 -32.56
CA LEU A 386 -16.47 -24.67 -31.82
C LEU A 386 -15.62 -25.24 -30.67
N PRO A 387 -14.48 -24.62 -30.34
CA PRO A 387 -13.65 -25.07 -29.22
C PRO A 387 -14.43 -24.99 -27.91
N ARG A 388 -14.25 -26.01 -27.06
CA ARG A 388 -14.84 -26.01 -25.71
C ARG A 388 -14.02 -25.10 -24.82
N VAL A 389 -14.69 -24.14 -24.18
CA VAL A 389 -14.05 -23.16 -23.30
C VAL A 389 -14.35 -23.51 -21.85
N PHE A 390 -13.31 -23.59 -21.02
CA PHE A 390 -13.43 -23.83 -19.59
C PHE A 390 -12.96 -22.60 -18.81
N SER A 391 -13.68 -22.25 -17.74
CA SER A 391 -13.19 -21.34 -16.71
C SER A 391 -12.47 -22.15 -15.64
N CYS A 392 -11.19 -21.83 -15.44
CA CYS A 392 -10.30 -22.53 -14.52
C CYS A 392 -9.88 -21.59 -13.38
N LEU A 393 -9.86 -22.11 -12.15
CA LEU A 393 -9.40 -21.38 -10.96
C LEU A 393 -8.12 -22.01 -10.40
N ILE A 394 -7.07 -21.20 -10.27
CA ILE A 394 -5.78 -21.57 -9.64
C ILE A 394 -5.42 -20.58 -8.53
N ASP A 395 -4.51 -20.99 -7.65
CA ASP A 395 -3.84 -20.16 -6.64
C ASP A 395 -2.37 -20.60 -6.44
N GLY A 396 -1.67 -20.00 -5.48
CA GLY A 396 -0.28 -20.36 -5.18
C GLY A 396 -0.08 -21.68 -4.42
N HIS A 397 -1.16 -22.30 -3.93
CA HIS A 397 -1.14 -23.61 -3.25
C HIS A 397 -1.51 -24.77 -4.18
N SER A 398 -1.84 -24.46 -5.44
CA SER A 398 -2.28 -25.42 -6.44
C SER A 398 -1.16 -26.41 -6.77
N GLU A 399 -1.50 -27.70 -6.90
CA GLU A 399 -0.53 -28.74 -7.22
C GLU A 399 0.10 -28.50 -8.59
N VAL A 400 1.43 -28.64 -8.68
CA VAL A 400 2.14 -28.56 -9.96
C VAL A 400 1.99 -29.91 -10.66
N GLY A 401 1.30 -29.91 -11.79
CA GLY A 401 1.14 -31.08 -12.64
C GLY A 401 2.44 -31.50 -13.35
N PRO A 402 2.43 -32.66 -14.03
CA PRO A 402 3.62 -33.23 -14.68
C PRO A 402 4.25 -32.36 -15.76
N GLU A 403 3.50 -31.42 -16.35
CA GLU A 403 3.99 -30.46 -17.35
C GLU A 403 4.47 -29.12 -16.75
N GLY A 404 4.54 -29.00 -15.42
CA GLY A 404 4.85 -27.73 -14.74
C GLY A 404 3.68 -26.73 -14.71
N LYS A 405 2.48 -27.14 -15.14
CA LYS A 405 1.25 -26.34 -15.06
C LYS A 405 0.56 -26.55 -13.72
N LEU A 406 0.05 -25.47 -13.13
CA LEU A 406 -0.77 -25.54 -11.91
C LEU A 406 -2.11 -26.22 -12.23
N LYS A 407 -2.44 -27.23 -11.44
CA LYS A 407 -3.71 -27.95 -11.55
C LYS A 407 -4.83 -27.09 -10.96
N PRO A 408 -5.89 -26.77 -11.73
CA PRO A 408 -6.97 -25.93 -11.23
C PRO A 408 -7.85 -26.67 -10.20
N TYR A 409 -8.35 -25.96 -9.19
CA TYR A 409 -9.32 -26.50 -8.23
C TYR A 409 -10.68 -26.72 -8.86
N TYR A 410 -11.10 -25.75 -9.68
CA TYR A 410 -12.36 -25.78 -10.39
C TYR A 410 -12.06 -25.62 -11.88
N ARG A 411 -12.72 -26.46 -12.67
CA ARG A 411 -12.68 -26.44 -14.13
C ARG A 411 -14.12 -26.58 -14.61
N ILE A 412 -14.73 -25.45 -14.95
CA ILE A 412 -16.15 -25.35 -15.27
C ILE A 412 -16.28 -25.06 -16.76
N GLU A 413 -17.02 -25.90 -17.49
CA GLU A 413 -17.32 -25.65 -18.88
C GLU A 413 -18.27 -24.45 -19.04
N LEU A 414 -17.92 -23.55 -19.94
CA LEU A 414 -18.73 -22.39 -20.27
C LEU A 414 -19.66 -22.72 -21.45
N PRO A 415 -20.84 -22.10 -21.53
CA PRO A 415 -21.79 -22.33 -22.62
C PRO A 415 -21.30 -21.83 -24.00
N GLY A 416 -20.17 -21.13 -24.04
CA GLY A 416 -19.55 -20.59 -25.25
C GLY A 416 -18.35 -19.72 -24.90
N ASN A 417 -17.75 -19.08 -25.91
CA ASN A 417 -16.63 -18.16 -25.71
C ASN A 417 -17.12 -16.87 -25.01
N PRO A 418 -16.64 -16.57 -23.78
CA PRO A 418 -17.04 -15.38 -23.05
C PRO A 418 -16.29 -14.16 -23.58
N ILE A 419 -16.62 -13.70 -24.79
CA ILE A 419 -16.17 -12.40 -25.28
C ILE A 419 -16.98 -11.34 -24.51
N LEU A 420 -16.38 -10.76 -23.47
CA LEU A 420 -16.97 -9.67 -22.70
C LEU A 420 -16.32 -8.35 -23.15
N GLY A 421 -17.06 -7.57 -23.95
CA GLY A 421 -16.67 -6.23 -24.39
C GLY A 421 -15.87 -6.22 -25.69
N ASP A 422 -16.59 -6.02 -26.80
CA ASP A 422 -16.10 -5.22 -27.94
C ASP A 422 -16.45 -3.74 -27.67
#